data_AF-A0A2B4R2X6-F1
#
_entry.id   AF-A0A2B4R2X6-F1
#
_cell.length_a   1.000
_cell.length_b   1.000
_cell.length_c   1.000
_cell.angle_alpha   90.00
_cell.angle_beta   90.00
_cell.angle_gamma   90.00
#
_symmetry.space_group_name_H-M   'P 1'
#
loop_
_entity.id
_entity.type
_entity.pdbx_description
1 polymer ?
#
loop_
_entity_poly.entity_id
_entity_poly.type
_entity_poly.pdbx_seq_one_letter_code
_entity_poly.pdbx_strand_id
1 'polypeptide(L)'
;MELFGSQCISTPCQNGGTCLANYLDDTFICHCKDDFIGEHCEKGATSCKELFEAYNFNAARLATLRFGSTPVSVYCHIGNFGCGDGVWTTVMKIDGSKNTFNYNSGYWSDKNQYNTDGGKTGFDSQETKLHTYWDTPFNTICLGMNYGGQRRFVVVNKQATSLHFLISDGHYRPTSLGRDIWKPLIGSEASLQWNCNKEGFNVGGCYHSGCAVVRIGIVSNEQNDCDSCDSRLGFGGRGSPDDSITCGNGAGSYPDNGDKNIKAMGYILVQ
;
A
#
# COMPACT_ATOMS: atom_id res chain seq x y z
N MET A 1 -4.39 -44.67 -39.37
CA MET A 1 -4.66 -43.23 -39.48
C MET A 1 -5.09 -42.80 -38.11
N GLU A 2 -4.14 -42.37 -37.27
CA GLU A 2 -4.48 -41.86 -35.94
C GLU A 2 -5.20 -40.53 -36.14
N LEU A 3 -6.42 -40.45 -35.61
CA LEU A 3 -7.13 -39.19 -35.46
C LEU A 3 -6.33 -38.38 -34.44
N PHE A 4 -5.60 -37.35 -34.89
CA PHE A 4 -5.05 -36.34 -33.99
C PHE A 4 -6.23 -35.68 -33.26
N GLY A 5 -6.53 -36.16 -32.06
CA GLY A 5 -7.55 -35.60 -31.21
C GLY A 5 -7.10 -34.23 -30.77
N SER A 6 -7.88 -33.19 -31.06
CA SER A 6 -7.58 -31.84 -30.58
C SER A 6 -7.36 -31.86 -29.07
N GLN A 7 -6.21 -31.35 -28.61
CA GLN A 7 -5.89 -31.24 -27.18
C GLN A 7 -6.95 -30.46 -26.38
N CYS A 8 -7.78 -29.67 -27.05
CA CYS A 8 -8.90 -28.96 -26.42
C CYS A 8 -10.11 -29.83 -26.06
N ILE A 9 -10.19 -31.08 -26.54
CA ILE A 9 -11.32 -32.00 -26.23
C ILE A 9 -11.37 -32.32 -24.74
N SER A 10 -10.22 -32.38 -24.06
CA SER A 10 -10.14 -32.61 -22.61
C SER A 10 -10.52 -31.38 -21.78
N THR A 11 -10.90 -30.26 -22.41
CA THR A 11 -11.21 -28.98 -21.76
C THR A 11 -10.13 -28.52 -20.78
N PRO A 12 -8.86 -28.40 -21.21
CA PRO A 12 -7.75 -28.17 -20.30
C PRO A 12 -7.77 -26.77 -19.64
N CYS A 13 -8.36 -25.77 -20.29
CA CYS A 13 -8.43 -24.40 -19.77
C CYS A 13 -9.53 -24.26 -18.70
N GLN A 14 -9.11 -23.86 -17.49
CA GLN A 14 -9.97 -23.65 -16.33
C GLN A 14 -10.58 -22.24 -16.30
N ASN A 15 -11.46 -21.99 -15.34
CA ASN A 15 -12.03 -20.68 -15.03
C ASN A 15 -12.68 -19.93 -16.22
N GLY A 16 -13.18 -20.71 -17.19
CA GLY A 16 -13.79 -20.18 -18.40
C GLY A 16 -12.80 -19.59 -19.40
N GLY A 17 -11.53 -20.01 -19.36
CA GLY A 17 -10.55 -19.74 -20.40
C GLY A 17 -10.92 -20.41 -21.73
N THR A 18 -10.47 -19.80 -22.84
CA THR A 18 -10.72 -20.32 -24.19
C THR A 18 -9.53 -21.17 -24.63
N CYS A 19 -9.76 -22.42 -25.03
CA CYS A 19 -8.73 -23.30 -25.54
C CYS A 19 -8.57 -23.12 -27.06
N LEU A 20 -7.36 -22.81 -27.50
CA LEU A 20 -6.98 -22.77 -28.91
C LEU A 20 -6.03 -23.93 -29.22
N ALA A 21 -6.50 -24.89 -30.00
CA ALA A 21 -5.68 -26.02 -30.42
C ALA A 21 -4.70 -25.59 -31.52
N ASN A 22 -3.46 -26.03 -31.41
CA ASN A 22 -2.47 -25.95 -32.46
C ASN A 22 -2.25 -27.35 -33.07
N TYR A 23 -2.81 -27.55 -34.25
CA TYR A 23 -2.81 -28.85 -34.93
C TYR A 23 -1.48 -29.21 -35.60
N LEU A 24 -0.55 -28.26 -35.77
CA LEU A 24 0.72 -28.51 -36.46
C LEU A 24 1.71 -29.29 -35.59
N ASP A 25 1.64 -29.08 -34.27
CA ASP A 25 2.57 -29.62 -33.29
C ASP A 25 1.84 -30.31 -32.12
N ASP A 26 0.53 -30.57 -32.29
CA ASP A 26 -0.34 -31.25 -31.31
C ASP A 26 -0.31 -30.61 -29.91
N THR A 27 -0.31 -29.27 -29.89
CA THR A 27 -0.28 -28.45 -28.67
C THR A 27 -1.57 -27.62 -28.52
N PHE A 28 -1.71 -26.88 -27.43
CA PHE A 28 -2.78 -25.90 -27.24
C PHE A 28 -2.31 -24.70 -26.41
N ILE A 29 -3.06 -23.60 -26.50
CA ILE A 29 -2.86 -22.41 -25.67
C ILE A 29 -4.20 -22.05 -25.02
N CYS A 30 -4.17 -21.70 -23.73
CA CYS A 30 -5.31 -21.14 -23.04
C CYS A 30 -5.28 -19.61 -23.06
N HIS A 31 -6.35 -19.01 -23.58
CA HIS A 31 -6.62 -17.59 -23.41
C HIS A 31 -7.48 -17.37 -22.16
N CYS A 32 -6.87 -16.82 -21.12
CA CYS A 32 -7.53 -16.57 -19.85
C CYS A 32 -8.44 -15.34 -19.91
N LYS A 33 -9.48 -15.35 -19.07
CA LYS A 33 -10.22 -14.12 -18.75
C LYS A 33 -9.34 -13.23 -17.88
N ASP A 34 -9.51 -11.91 -18.02
CA ASP A 34 -8.69 -10.85 -17.40
C ASP A 34 -8.30 -11.04 -15.92
N ASP A 35 -9.07 -11.76 -15.11
CA ASP A 35 -8.82 -11.95 -13.68
C ASP A 35 -8.00 -13.23 -13.34
N PHE A 36 -7.73 -14.07 -14.34
CA PHE A 36 -7.07 -15.37 -14.20
C PHE A 36 -5.76 -15.42 -14.98
N ILE A 37 -4.82 -16.22 -14.52
CA ILE A 37 -3.47 -16.40 -15.06
C ILE A 37 -3.06 -17.87 -14.93
N GLY A 38 -1.90 -18.21 -15.49
CA GLY A 38 -1.38 -19.57 -15.53
C GLY A 38 -1.60 -20.23 -16.89
N GLU A 39 -0.90 -21.34 -17.12
CA GLU A 39 -0.91 -22.06 -18.41
C GLU A 39 -2.30 -22.60 -18.75
N HIS A 40 -3.08 -22.93 -17.72
CA HIS A 40 -4.44 -23.45 -17.86
C HIS A 40 -5.47 -22.51 -17.24
N CYS A 41 -5.11 -21.23 -17.02
CA CYS A 41 -5.96 -20.24 -16.34
C CYS A 41 -6.40 -20.68 -14.93
N GLU A 42 -5.61 -21.53 -14.27
CA GLU A 42 -5.94 -22.19 -13.01
C GLU A 42 -5.76 -21.27 -11.79
N LYS A 43 -5.06 -20.14 -11.94
CA LYS A 43 -4.76 -19.20 -10.86
C LYS A 43 -5.53 -17.91 -11.03
N GLY A 44 -6.09 -17.40 -9.94
CA GLY A 44 -6.54 -16.01 -9.88
C GLY A 44 -5.37 -15.08 -9.58
N ALA A 45 -5.27 -13.95 -10.26
CA ALA A 45 -4.21 -12.99 -9.96
C ALA A 45 -4.47 -12.28 -8.61
N THR A 46 -3.48 -12.23 -7.75
CA THR A 46 -3.52 -11.68 -6.38
C THR A 46 -2.84 -10.31 -6.26
N SER A 47 -2.22 -9.84 -7.34
CA SER A 47 -1.62 -8.51 -7.44
C SER A 47 -1.78 -7.90 -8.83
N CYS A 48 -1.71 -6.58 -8.92
CA CYS A 48 -1.68 -5.88 -10.20
C CYS A 48 -0.42 -6.23 -11.01
N LYS A 49 0.68 -6.63 -10.34
CA LYS A 49 1.91 -7.07 -10.98
C LYS A 49 1.72 -8.38 -11.76
N GLU A 50 1.06 -9.37 -11.15
CA GLU A 50 0.75 -10.64 -11.83
C GLU A 50 -0.13 -10.42 -13.06
N LEU A 51 -1.12 -9.54 -12.97
CA LEU A 51 -1.94 -9.15 -14.13
C LEU A 51 -1.11 -8.45 -15.21
N PHE A 52 -0.20 -7.57 -14.81
CA PHE A 52 0.66 -6.87 -15.75
C PHE A 52 1.61 -7.84 -16.48
N GLU A 53 2.20 -8.79 -15.77
CA GLU A 53 3.06 -9.82 -16.36
C GLU A 53 2.30 -10.72 -17.34
N ALA A 54 1.03 -11.02 -17.04
CA ALA A 54 0.18 -11.86 -17.91
C ALA A 54 -0.36 -11.12 -19.14
N TYR A 55 -0.76 -9.84 -18.99
CA TYR A 55 -1.52 -9.12 -20.01
C TYR A 55 -0.82 -7.90 -20.62
N ASN A 56 0.30 -7.46 -20.03
CA ASN A 56 1.13 -6.34 -20.49
C ASN A 56 0.34 -5.06 -20.85
N PHE A 57 -0.61 -4.68 -19.99
CA PHE A 57 -1.41 -3.48 -20.20
C PHE A 57 -0.57 -2.21 -20.00
N ASN A 58 -0.84 -1.15 -20.76
CA ASN A 58 -0.01 0.07 -20.80
C ASN A 58 -0.62 1.29 -20.08
N ALA A 59 -1.77 1.13 -19.44
CA ALA A 59 -2.49 2.20 -18.76
C ALA A 59 -3.05 1.74 -17.41
N ALA A 60 -3.15 2.66 -16.45
CA ALA A 60 -3.78 2.39 -15.17
C ALA A 60 -5.23 1.98 -15.41
N ARG A 61 -5.69 0.93 -14.71
CA ARG A 61 -7.01 0.35 -14.95
C ARG A 61 -7.63 -0.16 -13.67
N LEU A 62 -8.96 -0.21 -13.67
CA LEU A 62 -9.69 -1.06 -12.74
C LEU A 62 -9.43 -2.52 -13.11
N ALA A 63 -9.10 -3.34 -12.12
CA ALA A 63 -8.90 -4.77 -12.27
C ALA A 63 -9.61 -5.52 -11.14
N THR A 64 -9.87 -6.81 -11.36
CA THR A 64 -10.37 -7.70 -10.32
C THR A 64 -9.27 -8.70 -9.97
N LEU A 65 -8.79 -8.63 -8.73
CA LEU A 65 -7.90 -9.62 -8.14
C LEU A 65 -8.72 -10.73 -7.49
N ARG A 66 -8.16 -11.94 -7.37
CA ARG A 66 -8.85 -13.12 -6.86
C ARG A 66 -8.03 -13.81 -5.76
N PHE A 67 -8.53 -13.71 -4.53
CA PHE A 67 -7.96 -14.38 -3.37
C PHE A 67 -8.83 -15.61 -3.04
N GLY A 68 -8.46 -16.75 -3.61
CA GLY A 68 -9.32 -17.93 -3.61
C GLY A 68 -10.64 -17.65 -4.33
N SER A 69 -11.77 -17.81 -3.65
CA SER A 69 -13.11 -17.49 -4.20
C SER A 69 -13.51 -16.02 -4.05
N THR A 70 -12.69 -15.18 -3.41
CA THR A 70 -13.04 -13.78 -3.11
C THR A 70 -12.51 -12.83 -4.20
N PRO A 71 -13.38 -12.23 -5.04
CA PRO A 71 -12.98 -11.20 -5.97
C PRO A 71 -12.82 -9.85 -5.27
N VAL A 72 -11.80 -9.09 -5.65
CA VAL A 72 -11.48 -7.78 -5.10
C VAL A 72 -11.21 -6.82 -6.24
N SER A 73 -12.08 -5.82 -6.40
CA SER A 73 -11.85 -4.76 -7.38
C SER A 73 -10.82 -3.77 -6.84
N VAL A 74 -9.76 -3.52 -7.60
CA VAL A 74 -8.68 -2.61 -7.24
C VAL A 74 -8.25 -1.78 -8.44
N TYR A 75 -7.92 -0.52 -8.22
CA TYR A 75 -7.29 0.33 -9.22
C TYR A 75 -5.79 0.05 -9.26
N CYS A 76 -5.33 -0.52 -10.38
CA CYS A 76 -3.92 -0.76 -10.65
C CYS A 76 -3.29 0.50 -11.22
N HIS A 77 -2.21 0.96 -10.58
CA HIS A 77 -1.46 2.14 -11.03
C HIS A 77 -0.26 1.71 -11.85
N ILE A 78 0.01 2.39 -12.97
CA ILE A 78 1.17 2.12 -13.83
C ILE A 78 2.01 3.38 -14.00
N GLY A 79 3.32 3.17 -14.15
CA GLY A 79 4.28 4.21 -14.52
C GLY A 79 4.81 4.99 -13.33
N ASN A 80 5.74 5.90 -13.62
CA ASN A 80 6.46 6.65 -12.62
C ASN A 80 5.72 7.94 -12.22
N PHE A 81 4.75 7.80 -11.31
CA PHE A 81 4.07 8.93 -10.65
C PHE A 81 4.80 9.42 -9.38
N GLY A 82 6.07 9.04 -9.21
CA GLY A 82 6.88 9.33 -8.02
C GLY A 82 7.29 8.09 -7.22
N CYS A 83 6.80 6.91 -7.59
CA CYS A 83 7.18 5.63 -6.98
C CYS A 83 8.12 4.78 -7.85
N GLY A 84 8.62 5.32 -8.96
CA GLY A 84 9.41 4.54 -9.91
C GLY A 84 8.54 3.77 -10.90
N ASP A 85 9.21 3.18 -11.90
CA ASP A 85 8.55 2.43 -12.96
C ASP A 85 7.98 1.11 -12.45
N GLY A 86 6.84 0.71 -13.03
CA GLY A 86 6.21 -0.56 -12.73
C GLY A 86 4.71 -0.43 -12.51
N VAL A 87 4.15 -1.48 -11.92
CA VAL A 87 2.73 -1.59 -11.61
C VAL A 87 2.54 -1.78 -10.12
N TRP A 88 1.67 -0.95 -9.56
CA TRP A 88 1.45 -0.83 -8.13
C TRP A 88 0.03 -1.27 -7.75
N THR A 89 -0.06 -2.09 -6.71
CA THR A 89 -1.33 -2.57 -6.15
C THR A 89 -1.71 -1.70 -4.96
N THR A 90 -2.88 -1.06 -5.01
CA THR A 90 -3.41 -0.28 -3.87
C THR A 90 -3.77 -1.23 -2.72
N VAL A 91 -3.32 -0.93 -1.50
CA VAL A 91 -3.67 -1.71 -0.29
C VAL A 91 -4.52 -0.93 0.69
N MET A 92 -4.26 0.37 0.85
CA MET A 92 -4.95 1.21 1.80
C MET A 92 -4.90 2.68 1.38
N LYS A 93 -5.97 3.42 1.68
CA LYS A 93 -6.06 4.87 1.55
C LYS A 93 -6.58 5.46 2.86
N ILE A 94 -5.93 6.49 3.37
CA ILE A 94 -6.17 7.02 4.72
C ILE A 94 -6.47 8.51 4.61
N ASP A 95 -7.61 8.95 5.12
CA ASP A 95 -7.92 10.36 5.21
C ASP A 95 -7.42 10.87 6.56
N GLY A 96 -6.38 11.70 6.53
CA GLY A 96 -5.74 12.22 7.72
C GLY A 96 -6.64 13.03 8.65
N SER A 97 -7.83 13.42 8.18
CA SER A 97 -8.85 14.11 8.97
C SER A 97 -9.83 13.18 9.68
N LYS A 98 -9.84 11.89 9.34
CA LYS A 98 -10.74 10.89 9.90
C LYS A 98 -10.02 9.99 10.88
N ASN A 99 -10.78 9.50 11.86
CA ASN A 99 -10.25 8.63 12.91
C ASN A 99 -10.18 7.14 12.51
N THR A 100 -10.65 6.77 11.32
CA THR A 100 -10.82 5.38 10.84
C THR A 100 -9.54 4.56 11.01
N PHE A 101 -8.41 5.11 10.58
CA PHE A 101 -7.12 4.43 10.58
C PHE A 101 -6.11 5.06 11.54
N ASN A 102 -6.54 5.62 12.68
CA ASN A 102 -5.59 6.06 13.70
C ASN A 102 -4.69 4.90 14.19
N TYR A 103 -3.59 5.22 14.89
CA TYR A 103 -2.61 4.23 15.34
C TYR A 103 -3.24 3.01 16.05
N ASN A 104 -4.25 3.20 16.89
CA ASN A 104 -4.90 2.14 17.67
C ASN A 104 -6.05 1.43 16.94
N SER A 105 -6.34 1.80 15.69
CA SER A 105 -7.44 1.20 14.94
C SER A 105 -7.23 -0.32 14.77
N GLY A 106 -8.29 -1.09 15.02
CA GLY A 106 -8.30 -2.55 14.79
C GLY A 106 -8.06 -2.91 13.33
N TYR A 107 -8.30 -1.99 12.40
CA TYR A 107 -8.01 -2.20 10.98
C TYR A 107 -6.53 -2.41 10.67
N TRP A 108 -5.60 -2.08 11.58
CA TRP A 108 -4.19 -2.41 11.37
C TRP A 108 -3.88 -3.89 11.61
N SER A 109 -4.64 -4.56 12.48
CA SER A 109 -4.38 -5.93 12.93
C SER A 109 -5.44 -6.95 12.48
N ASP A 110 -6.62 -6.52 12.04
CA ASP A 110 -7.65 -7.41 11.51
C ASP A 110 -7.50 -7.68 10.00
N LYS A 111 -8.29 -8.64 9.50
CA LYS A 111 -8.44 -8.96 8.06
C LYS A 111 -9.81 -8.52 7.53
N ASN A 112 -10.35 -7.42 8.06
CA ASN A 112 -11.60 -6.83 7.59
C ASN A 112 -11.33 -5.81 6.49
N GLN A 113 -12.19 -5.79 5.47
CA GLN A 113 -12.19 -4.73 4.45
C GLN A 113 -12.90 -3.49 4.98
N TYR A 114 -12.55 -2.32 4.45
CA TYR A 114 -13.23 -1.06 4.70
C TYR A 114 -13.41 -0.30 3.39
N ASN A 115 -14.65 0.16 3.12
CA ASN A 115 -15.01 0.95 1.94
C ASN A 115 -14.35 0.46 0.64
N THR A 116 -14.78 -0.71 0.16
CA THR A 116 -14.18 -1.37 -1.02
C THR A 116 -14.38 -0.57 -2.31
N ASP A 117 -15.42 0.28 -2.38
CA ASP A 117 -15.62 1.20 -3.51
C ASP A 117 -14.49 2.23 -3.61
N GLY A 118 -13.92 2.66 -2.48
CA GLY A 118 -12.72 3.50 -2.46
C GLY A 118 -11.49 2.84 -3.09
N GLY A 119 -11.48 1.52 -3.25
CA GLY A 119 -10.42 0.79 -3.95
C GLY A 119 -10.53 0.81 -5.47
N LYS A 120 -11.69 1.19 -6.03
CA LYS A 120 -11.99 1.14 -7.47
C LYS A 120 -11.47 2.34 -8.25
N THR A 121 -10.95 3.35 -7.55
CA THR A 121 -10.49 4.62 -8.09
C THR A 121 -9.02 4.85 -7.75
N GLY A 122 -8.37 5.73 -8.51
CA GLY A 122 -6.96 6.08 -8.29
C GLY A 122 -6.74 7.01 -7.08
N PHE A 123 -6.01 8.10 -7.27
CA PHE A 123 -5.62 9.00 -6.17
C PHE A 123 -6.72 10.02 -5.81
N ASP A 124 -7.86 9.54 -5.31
CA ASP A 124 -8.96 10.36 -4.78
C ASP A 124 -8.89 10.52 -3.25
N SER A 125 -9.95 11.06 -2.64
CA SER A 125 -10.03 11.29 -1.19
C SER A 125 -10.94 10.30 -0.46
N GLN A 126 -11.17 9.12 -1.04
CA GLN A 126 -11.96 8.07 -0.40
C GLN A 126 -11.04 7.12 0.37
N GLU A 127 -11.32 6.93 1.65
CA GLU A 127 -10.64 5.93 2.48
C GLU A 127 -10.91 4.51 1.97
N THR A 128 -9.95 3.61 2.08
CA THR A 128 -10.18 2.20 1.76
C THR A 128 -9.17 1.31 2.49
N LYS A 129 -9.59 0.08 2.79
CA LYS A 129 -8.72 -1.03 3.15
C LYS A 129 -9.22 -2.25 2.38
N LEU A 130 -8.36 -2.81 1.54
CA LEU A 130 -8.69 -3.92 0.66
C LEU A 130 -8.05 -5.22 1.17
N HIS A 131 -8.50 -6.35 0.63
CA HIS A 131 -7.90 -7.67 0.90
C HIS A 131 -6.41 -7.71 0.57
N THR A 132 -5.98 -6.92 -0.42
CA THR A 132 -4.58 -6.74 -0.80
C THR A 132 -3.70 -6.28 0.37
N TYR A 133 -4.26 -5.69 1.43
CA TYR A 133 -3.53 -5.35 2.66
C TYR A 133 -2.92 -6.57 3.37
N TRP A 134 -3.59 -7.73 3.35
CA TRP A 134 -3.16 -8.89 4.14
C TRP A 134 -2.73 -10.13 3.33
N ASP A 135 -3.05 -10.21 2.03
CA ASP A 135 -2.66 -11.35 1.18
C ASP A 135 -1.93 -10.95 -0.13
N THR A 136 -1.35 -9.74 -0.23
CA THR A 136 -0.48 -9.37 -1.36
C THR A 136 0.99 -9.29 -0.93
N PRO A 137 1.85 -10.24 -1.36
CA PRO A 137 3.29 -10.16 -1.18
C PRO A 137 3.92 -9.02 -1.98
N PHE A 138 5.00 -8.45 -1.45
CA PHE A 138 5.72 -7.36 -2.11
C PHE A 138 7.19 -7.29 -1.70
N ASN A 139 7.98 -6.58 -2.50
CA ASN A 139 9.37 -6.22 -2.20
C ASN A 139 9.54 -4.73 -1.93
N THR A 140 8.57 -3.92 -2.35
CA THR A 140 8.61 -2.46 -2.26
C THR A 140 7.24 -1.89 -1.87
N ILE A 141 7.27 -0.81 -1.10
CA ILE A 141 6.09 -0.05 -0.69
C ILE A 141 6.21 1.36 -1.25
N CYS A 142 5.15 1.83 -1.89
CA CYS A 142 4.98 3.20 -2.35
C CYS A 142 4.03 3.91 -1.39
N LEU A 143 4.56 4.93 -0.71
CA LEU A 143 3.81 5.75 0.24
C LEU A 143 3.59 7.11 -0.38
N GLY A 144 2.33 7.51 -0.51
CA GLY A 144 1.93 8.78 -1.10
C GLY A 144 1.15 9.65 -0.12
N MET A 145 1.32 10.96 -0.23
CA MET A 145 0.44 11.93 0.43
C MET A 145 -0.03 12.97 -0.59
N ASN A 146 -1.30 13.36 -0.51
CA ASN A 146 -1.85 14.52 -1.19
C ASN A 146 -2.13 15.62 -0.15
N TYR A 147 -1.43 16.74 -0.28
CA TYR A 147 -1.58 17.92 0.54
C TYR A 147 -1.45 19.18 -0.33
N GLY A 148 -2.36 20.14 -0.15
CA GLY A 148 -2.40 21.35 -0.99
C GLY A 148 -2.61 21.07 -2.48
N GLY A 149 -3.29 19.97 -2.83
CA GLY A 149 -3.48 19.53 -4.22
C GLY A 149 -2.24 18.92 -4.87
N GLN A 150 -1.12 18.83 -4.15
CA GLN A 150 0.12 18.23 -4.64
C GLN A 150 0.27 16.81 -4.07
N ARG A 151 0.41 15.85 -4.98
CA ARG A 151 0.70 14.45 -4.65
C ARG A 151 2.20 14.24 -4.66
N ARG A 152 2.73 13.67 -3.58
CA ARG A 152 4.15 13.37 -3.42
C ARG A 152 4.30 11.98 -2.85
N PHE A 153 5.38 11.32 -3.23
CA PHE A 153 5.56 9.91 -2.96
C PHE A 153 6.98 9.60 -2.50
N VAL A 154 7.11 8.51 -1.75
CA VAL A 154 8.36 7.89 -1.35
C VAL A 154 8.28 6.38 -1.52
N VAL A 155 9.40 5.76 -1.90
CA VAL A 155 9.53 4.31 -2.00
C VAL A 155 10.31 3.77 -0.79
N VAL A 156 9.78 2.73 -0.16
CA VAL A 156 10.45 1.96 0.89
C VAL A 156 10.76 0.58 0.34
N ASN A 157 12.05 0.22 0.27
CA ASN A 157 12.48 -1.14 -0.07
C ASN A 157 12.29 -2.03 1.15
N LYS A 158 11.25 -2.88 1.13
CA LYS A 158 10.92 -3.79 2.23
C LYS A 158 10.17 -5.01 1.69
N GLN A 159 10.77 -6.17 1.87
CA GLN A 159 10.13 -7.44 1.53
C GLN A 159 9.21 -7.92 2.65
N ALA A 160 7.99 -8.34 2.30
CA ALA A 160 7.05 -9.00 3.20
C ALA A 160 6.01 -9.82 2.43
N THR A 161 5.35 -10.74 3.14
CA THR A 161 4.21 -11.51 2.62
C THR A 161 2.93 -10.69 2.54
N SER A 162 2.81 -9.63 3.35
CA SER A 162 1.78 -8.59 3.25
C SER A 162 2.06 -7.42 4.20
N LEU A 163 1.28 -6.34 4.07
CA LEU A 163 1.44 -5.17 4.94
C LEU A 163 0.89 -5.47 6.33
N HIS A 164 -0.18 -6.27 6.42
CA HIS A 164 -0.68 -6.84 7.66
C HIS A 164 0.41 -7.60 8.42
N PHE A 165 1.22 -8.42 7.75
CA PHE A 165 2.31 -9.16 8.39
C PHE A 165 3.37 -8.21 9.02
N LEU A 166 3.65 -7.08 8.38
CA LEU A 166 4.61 -6.09 8.91
C LEU A 166 4.08 -5.26 10.08
N ILE A 167 2.76 -5.11 10.20
CA ILE A 167 2.15 -4.13 11.12
C ILE A 167 1.40 -4.79 12.28
N SER A 168 0.69 -5.89 12.03
CA SER A 168 -0.37 -6.40 12.91
C SER A 168 0.09 -6.83 14.30
N ASP A 169 1.35 -7.22 14.45
CA ASP A 169 1.92 -7.66 15.72
C ASP A 169 2.38 -6.50 16.62
N GLY A 170 2.32 -5.26 16.13
CA GLY A 170 2.73 -4.07 16.88
C GLY A 170 4.23 -3.92 17.10
N HIS A 171 5.07 -4.84 16.61
CA HIS A 171 6.52 -4.74 16.80
C HIS A 171 7.11 -3.65 15.93
N TYR A 172 7.99 -2.84 16.54
CA TYR A 172 8.78 -1.84 15.83
C TYR A 172 9.73 -2.51 14.83
N ARG A 173 9.77 -1.98 13.60
CA ARG A 173 10.72 -2.42 12.56
C ARG A 173 11.32 -1.19 11.90
N PRO A 174 12.66 -0.97 11.99
CA PRO A 174 13.27 0.23 11.46
C PRO A 174 13.25 0.29 9.92
N THR A 175 13.24 1.52 9.39
CA THR A 175 13.71 1.86 8.04
C THR A 175 15.01 2.67 8.13
N SER A 176 15.57 3.08 7.00
CA SER A 176 16.79 3.91 6.93
C SER A 176 16.66 4.97 5.83
N LEU A 177 15.49 5.60 5.73
CA LEU A 177 15.21 6.60 4.70
C LEU A 177 15.71 7.99 5.10
N GLY A 178 15.60 8.35 6.38
CA GLY A 178 15.95 9.66 6.90
C GLY A 178 14.91 10.76 6.62
N ARG A 179 15.07 11.87 7.34
CA ARG A 179 14.15 13.02 7.31
C ARG A 179 14.01 13.64 5.92
N ASP A 180 15.12 13.71 5.18
CA ASP A 180 15.18 14.31 3.84
C ASP A 180 14.32 13.55 2.83
N ILE A 181 13.91 12.33 3.17
CA ILE A 181 13.03 11.49 2.37
C ILE A 181 11.59 11.53 2.91
N TRP A 182 11.38 11.59 4.22
CA TRP A 182 10.04 11.68 4.82
C TRP A 182 9.38 13.05 4.63
N LYS A 183 10.10 14.15 4.90
CA LYS A 183 9.56 15.53 4.82
C LYS A 183 8.99 15.89 3.44
N PRO A 184 9.61 15.49 2.31
CA PRO A 184 9.04 15.72 0.99
C PRO A 184 7.62 15.21 0.76
N LEU A 185 7.09 14.26 1.55
CA LEU A 185 5.68 13.87 1.41
C LEU A 185 4.71 15.05 1.64
N ILE A 186 5.07 15.97 2.54
CA ILE A 186 4.29 17.17 2.84
C ILE A 186 4.77 18.37 2.02
N GLY A 187 6.07 18.41 1.68
CA GLY A 187 6.70 19.49 0.92
C GLY A 187 7.30 20.57 1.82
N SER A 188 7.30 21.82 1.37
CA SER A 188 7.92 22.95 2.09
C SER A 188 7.32 23.24 3.46
N GLU A 189 6.10 22.78 3.72
CA GLU A 189 5.39 22.94 5.00
C GLU A 189 5.77 21.87 6.04
N ALA A 190 6.54 20.85 5.66
CA ALA A 190 6.91 19.77 6.56
C ALA A 190 7.74 20.29 7.73
N SER A 191 7.42 19.82 8.94
CA SER A 191 8.09 20.21 10.18
C SER A 191 8.30 19.00 11.08
N LEU A 192 9.48 18.88 11.66
CA LEU A 192 9.80 17.87 12.68
C LEU A 192 10.72 18.52 13.71
N GLN A 193 10.69 18.04 14.95
CA GLN A 193 11.69 18.48 15.93
C GLN A 193 13.10 18.02 15.54
N TRP A 194 14.11 18.67 16.11
CA TRP A 194 15.48 18.62 15.59
C TRP A 194 16.17 17.28 15.83
N ASN A 195 15.80 16.59 16.90
CA ASN A 195 16.44 15.36 17.36
C ASN A 195 15.43 14.20 17.31
N CYS A 196 15.84 13.01 17.74
CA CYS A 196 15.17 11.72 17.51
C CYS A 196 14.68 11.51 16.06
N ASN A 197 15.17 10.48 15.38
CA ASN A 197 14.73 10.17 14.00
C ASN A 197 14.28 8.73 13.92
N LYS A 198 13.45 8.31 14.88
CA LYS A 198 12.97 6.94 14.91
C LYS A 198 11.96 6.77 13.79
N GLU A 199 12.29 5.95 12.81
CA GLU A 199 11.49 5.72 11.61
C GLU A 199 11.23 4.24 11.36
N GLY A 200 10.21 3.95 10.57
CA GLY A 200 9.88 2.61 10.09
C GLY A 200 8.41 2.24 10.31
N PHE A 201 8.19 1.03 10.82
CA PHE A 201 6.86 0.46 11.07
C PHE A 201 6.60 0.34 12.57
N ASN A 202 5.34 0.57 12.98
CA ASN A 202 4.93 0.62 14.40
C ASN A 202 5.87 1.51 15.22
N VAL A 203 6.07 2.72 14.70
CA VAL A 203 6.97 3.69 15.29
C VAL A 203 6.26 4.33 16.46
N GLY A 204 6.67 3.89 17.63
CA GLY A 204 6.40 4.55 18.89
C GLY A 204 7.67 4.58 19.72
N GLY A 205 7.85 5.63 20.48
CA GLY A 205 9.00 5.82 21.34
C GLY A 205 8.56 6.73 22.46
N CYS A 206 7.83 6.16 23.41
CA CYS A 206 7.46 6.86 24.62
C CYS A 206 7.08 5.93 25.76
N TYR A 207 7.51 6.32 26.97
CA TYR A 207 7.05 5.73 28.22
C TYR A 207 5.76 6.39 28.75
N HIS A 208 5.36 7.55 28.19
CA HIS A 208 4.22 8.34 28.65
C HIS A 208 3.02 8.30 27.70
N SER A 209 1.81 8.47 28.26
CA SER A 209 0.60 8.59 27.45
C SER A 209 0.57 9.92 26.70
N GLY A 210 0.20 9.87 25.41
CA GLY A 210 -0.05 11.06 24.60
C GLY A 210 1.04 11.39 23.58
N CYS A 211 2.16 10.67 23.57
CA CYS A 211 3.22 10.93 22.61
C CYS A 211 2.87 10.64 21.16
N ALA A 212 3.64 11.26 20.27
CA ALA A 212 3.62 11.07 18.84
C ALA A 212 3.95 9.61 18.46
N VAL A 213 3.01 8.95 17.78
CA VAL A 213 3.18 7.59 17.24
C VAL A 213 2.65 7.51 15.81
N VAL A 214 3.23 6.63 14.99
CA VAL A 214 2.80 6.35 13.60
C VAL A 214 2.98 4.89 13.23
N ARG A 215 2.05 4.32 12.46
CA ARG A 215 2.17 2.93 11.98
C ARG A 215 3.22 2.78 10.89
N ILE A 216 3.37 3.79 10.05
CA ILE A 216 4.45 3.89 9.07
C ILE A 216 4.89 5.34 9.03
N GLY A 217 6.15 5.64 9.28
CA GLY A 217 6.64 7.02 9.24
C GLY A 217 7.84 7.28 10.13
N ILE A 218 7.95 8.52 10.60
CA ILE A 218 9.02 9.00 11.47
C ILE A 218 8.43 9.79 12.66
N VAL A 219 9.07 9.67 13.82
CA VAL A 219 8.80 10.49 15.02
C VAL A 219 10.08 11.16 15.50
N SER A 220 9.92 12.32 16.12
CA SER A 220 11.02 13.19 16.56
C SER A 220 10.66 13.96 17.84
N ASN A 221 11.68 14.42 18.56
CA ASN A 221 11.59 15.32 19.72
C ASN A 221 12.78 16.30 19.75
N GLU A 222 12.85 17.10 20.80
CA GLU A 222 13.95 18.01 21.09
C GLU A 222 15.08 17.37 21.91
N GLN A 223 14.86 16.19 22.50
CA GLN A 223 15.89 15.41 23.21
C GLN A 223 16.63 14.43 22.27
N ASN A 224 17.78 13.92 22.71
CA ASN A 224 18.52 12.92 21.92
C ASN A 224 17.97 11.50 22.08
N ASP A 225 17.19 11.24 23.13
CA ASP A 225 16.43 10.01 23.29
C ASP A 225 15.12 10.08 22.49
N CYS A 226 14.50 8.91 22.25
CA CYS A 226 13.21 8.82 21.57
C CYS A 226 12.14 8.37 22.56
N ASP A 227 12.07 8.98 23.74
CA ASP A 227 11.19 8.57 24.85
C ASP A 227 10.08 9.60 25.18
N SER A 228 10.11 10.75 24.51
CA SER A 228 9.15 11.87 24.64
C SER A 228 8.84 12.50 23.27
N CYS A 229 8.60 11.69 22.23
CA CYS A 229 8.34 12.17 20.88
C CYS A 229 7.11 13.09 20.80
N ASP A 230 7.30 14.33 20.35
CA ASP A 230 6.25 15.36 20.24
C ASP A 230 5.95 15.78 18.78
N SER A 231 6.70 15.22 17.82
CA SER A 231 6.46 15.43 16.39
C SER A 231 6.50 14.11 15.62
N ARG A 232 5.74 14.08 14.53
CA ARG A 232 5.55 12.91 13.66
C ARG A 232 5.18 13.28 12.24
N LEU A 233 5.56 12.42 11.31
CA LEU A 233 5.11 12.45 9.93
C LEU A 233 4.87 11.01 9.48
N GLY A 234 3.68 10.71 8.98
CA GLY A 234 3.39 9.38 8.47
C GLY A 234 1.92 9.01 8.36
N PHE A 235 1.69 7.71 8.46
CA PHE A 235 0.41 7.03 8.28
C PHE A 235 0.03 6.31 9.56
N GLY A 236 -1.26 6.29 9.88
CA GLY A 236 -1.77 5.66 11.09
C GLY A 236 -1.27 6.31 12.36
N GLY A 237 -1.33 7.63 12.42
CA GLY A 237 -0.77 8.39 13.50
C GLY A 237 -1.74 8.69 14.65
N ARG A 238 -1.19 9.04 15.82
CA ARG A 238 -1.90 9.45 17.05
C ARG A 238 -0.96 10.23 17.98
N GLY A 239 -1.51 10.91 18.99
CA GLY A 239 -0.76 11.65 20.01
C GLY A 239 -0.23 12.99 19.54
N SER A 240 0.74 13.54 20.27
CA SER A 240 1.34 14.85 20.08
C SER A 240 1.64 15.19 18.60
N PRO A 241 1.50 16.47 18.22
CA PRO A 241 0.88 17.57 18.97
C PRO A 241 -0.66 17.58 18.88
N ASP A 242 -1.24 16.81 17.95
CA ASP A 242 -2.69 16.73 17.71
C ASP A 242 -3.08 15.27 17.44
N ASP A 243 -3.88 14.70 18.34
CA ASP A 243 -4.33 13.30 18.31
C ASP A 243 -5.16 12.97 17.06
N SER A 244 -5.79 13.99 16.46
CA SER A 244 -6.72 13.83 15.34
C SER A 244 -6.05 13.67 13.98
N ILE A 245 -4.73 13.84 13.89
CA ILE A 245 -3.98 13.67 12.63
C ILE A 245 -3.67 12.19 12.43
N THR A 246 -4.45 11.48 11.62
CA THR A 246 -4.20 10.04 11.35
C THR A 246 -3.25 9.81 10.17
N CYS A 247 -3.13 10.77 9.27
CA CYS A 247 -2.16 10.80 8.18
C CYS A 247 -1.73 12.24 7.90
N GLY A 248 -0.43 12.46 7.75
CA GLY A 248 0.13 13.79 7.53
C GLY A 248 1.29 14.08 8.48
N ASN A 249 1.38 15.31 8.96
CA ASN A 249 2.49 15.78 9.78
C ASN A 249 2.00 16.65 10.95
N GLY A 250 2.36 16.23 12.16
CA GLY A 250 2.16 17.01 13.37
C GLY A 250 3.52 17.35 13.98
N ALA A 251 3.77 18.62 14.28
CA ALA A 251 4.96 19.03 15.01
C ALA A 251 4.65 20.21 15.92
N GLY A 252 5.06 20.11 17.19
CA GLY A 252 5.02 21.19 18.16
C GLY A 252 6.36 21.29 18.89
N SER A 253 6.43 22.16 19.90
CA SER A 253 7.57 22.24 20.82
C SER A 253 8.91 22.54 20.11
N TYR A 254 8.98 23.69 19.43
CA TYR A 254 10.17 24.20 18.73
C TYR A 254 10.69 23.33 17.57
N PRO A 255 9.83 22.96 16.60
CA PRO A 255 10.26 22.14 15.47
C PRO A 255 11.00 22.97 14.41
N ASP A 256 11.63 22.27 13.47
CA ASP A 256 12.54 22.84 12.47
C ASP A 256 11.88 23.77 11.44
N ASN A 257 10.55 23.81 11.37
CA ASN A 257 9.79 24.64 10.45
C ASN A 257 8.48 25.17 11.08
N GLY A 258 8.54 25.49 12.38
CA GLY A 258 7.40 25.98 13.16
C GLY A 258 6.30 24.93 13.38
N ASP A 259 5.35 25.25 14.25
CA ASP A 259 4.30 24.31 14.64
C ASP A 259 3.37 23.99 13.47
N LYS A 260 3.04 22.70 13.29
CA LYS A 260 2.21 22.19 12.18
C LYS A 260 1.21 21.16 12.67
N ASN A 261 -0.02 21.27 12.17
CA ASN A 261 -1.08 20.26 12.29
C ASN A 261 -1.66 19.93 10.91
N ILE A 262 -0.86 19.27 10.09
CA ILE A 262 -1.16 18.99 8.68
C ILE A 262 -1.85 17.63 8.55
N LYS A 263 -3.06 17.65 8.00
CA LYS A 263 -3.83 16.47 7.62
C LYS A 263 -3.72 16.27 6.11
N ALA A 264 -3.33 15.08 5.69
CA ALA A 264 -3.14 14.74 4.28
C ALA A 264 -3.98 13.51 3.92
N MET A 265 -4.29 13.36 2.63
CA MET A 265 -4.81 12.11 2.11
C MET A 265 -3.63 11.17 1.80
N GLY A 266 -3.56 10.05 2.50
CA GLY A 266 -2.51 9.05 2.37
C GLY A 266 -2.88 7.91 1.42
N TYR A 267 -1.90 7.43 0.67
CA TYR A 267 -1.99 6.28 -0.23
C TYR A 267 -0.89 5.28 0.10
N ILE A 268 -1.24 4.01 0.24
CA ILE A 268 -0.27 2.93 0.43
C ILE A 268 -0.47 1.93 -0.71
N LEU A 269 0.58 1.74 -1.50
CA LEU A 269 0.62 0.80 -2.60
C LEU A 269 1.84 -0.12 -2.48
N VAL A 270 1.78 -1.29 -3.10
CA VAL A 270 2.84 -2.30 -3.01
C VAL A 270 3.17 -2.92 -4.37
N GLN A 271 4.42 -3.36 -4.53
CA GLN A 271 4.98 -4.02 -5.73
C GLN A 271 6.05 -5.08 -5.37
#